data_AF-A0A0K8ME40-F1
#
_entry.id   AF-A0A0K8ME40-F1
#
_cell.length_a   1.000
_cell.length_b   1.000
_cell.length_c   1.000
_cell.angle_alpha   90.00
_cell.angle_beta   90.00
_cell.angle_gamma   90.00
#
_symmetry.space_group_name_H-M   'P 1'
#
loop_
_entity.id
_entity.type
_entity.pdbx_description
1 polymer ?
#
loop_
_entity_poly.entity_id
_entity_poly.type
_entity_poly.pdbx_seq_one_letter_code
_entity_poly.pdbx_strand_id
1 'polypeptide(L)'
;MIAHNMCEVQAQVNKALKKNRPEDILVAFDIDMVLTQPDHPAVYYPTLMKYAKVYKKILGSLSAEQKDFANTLTTQNYPQKFVEEETPEVVKRIEEKGIKVIAFTATLTGKFNNTKDKIIALRRDGLQKKGLDFTKSFKESAPVISFTEFPAYANSYPMFDRGILSSNGEGFTTKGQVLCSFLQHVGLKHRQQTGSPGYFPKVIFLIDDRKKNLEDVEIALKSCNDSIEFVGLEYQGAFSYAPQDISEEDFEKFWTALAEKSQSAFDSSHQILTGYQRNAR
;
A
#
# COMPACT_ATOMS: atom_id res chain seq x y z
N MET A 1 -18.78 2.22 0.79
CA MET A 1 -19.63 1.22 0.07
C MET A 1 -18.89 -0.09 0.07
N ILE A 2 -19.56 -1.24 0.02
CA ILE A 2 -18.88 -2.54 -0.10
C ILE A 2 -18.75 -2.89 -1.59
N ALA A 3 -17.61 -3.46 -1.98
CA ALA A 3 -17.40 -4.07 -3.29
C ALA A 3 -16.90 -5.50 -3.10
N HIS A 4 -17.61 -6.48 -3.65
CA HIS A 4 -17.27 -7.90 -3.50
C HIS A 4 -16.26 -8.38 -4.54
N ASN A 5 -16.11 -7.66 -5.64
CA ASN A 5 -15.25 -8.02 -6.77
C ASN A 5 -14.81 -6.79 -7.57
N MET A 6 -13.82 -6.97 -8.45
CA MET A 6 -13.27 -5.91 -9.30
C MET A 6 -14.28 -5.42 -10.36
N CYS A 7 -15.25 -6.25 -10.75
CA CYS A 7 -16.32 -5.82 -11.65
C CYS A 7 -17.23 -4.75 -11.01
N GLU A 8 -17.56 -4.90 -9.73
CA GLU A 8 -18.32 -3.91 -8.96
C GLU A 8 -17.54 -2.61 -8.79
N VAL A 9 -16.22 -2.70 -8.52
CA VAL A 9 -15.33 -1.53 -8.51
C VAL A 9 -15.41 -0.79 -9.84
N GLN A 10 -15.25 -1.52 -10.96
CA GLN A 10 -15.33 -0.94 -12.30
C GLN A 10 -16.68 -0.27 -12.55
N ALA A 11 -17.78 -0.89 -12.11
CA ALA A 11 -19.12 -0.34 -12.25
C ALA A 11 -19.31 0.98 -11.49
N GLN A 12 -18.76 1.11 -10.27
CA GLN A 12 -18.82 2.35 -9.51
C GLN A 12 -17.99 3.48 -10.16
N VAL A 13 -16.78 3.17 -10.64
CA VAL A 13 -15.96 4.14 -11.38
C VAL A 13 -16.68 4.60 -12.67
N ASN A 14 -17.30 3.65 -13.39
CA ASN A 14 -18.08 3.95 -14.59
C ASN A 14 -19.30 4.86 -14.31
N LYS A 15 -19.90 4.74 -13.13
CA LYS A 15 -21.00 5.61 -12.70
C LYS A 15 -20.53 7.05 -12.50
N ALA A 16 -19.35 7.26 -11.91
CA ALA A 16 -18.79 8.60 -11.73
C ALA A 16 -18.44 9.30 -13.05
N LEU A 17 -18.02 8.54 -14.07
CA LEU A 17 -17.77 9.06 -15.42
C LEU A 17 -19.01 9.65 -16.12
N LYS A 18 -20.23 9.34 -15.66
CA LYS A 18 -21.45 9.97 -16.19
C LYS A 18 -21.58 11.44 -15.80
N LYS A 19 -20.83 11.89 -14.80
CA LYS A 19 -20.92 13.24 -14.21
C LYS A 19 -19.59 13.99 -14.18
N ASN A 20 -18.48 13.28 -14.33
CA ASN A 20 -17.13 13.81 -14.20
C ASN A 20 -16.31 13.46 -15.44
N ARG A 21 -15.38 14.34 -15.82
CA ARG A 21 -14.41 14.04 -16.87
C ARG A 21 -13.35 13.08 -16.33
N PRO A 22 -12.78 12.19 -17.16
CA PRO A 22 -11.77 11.24 -16.70
C PRO A 22 -10.58 11.88 -15.98
N GLU A 23 -10.10 13.03 -16.46
CA GLU A 23 -8.98 13.76 -15.88
C GLU A 23 -9.28 14.39 -14.51
N ASP A 24 -10.56 14.49 -14.13
CA ASP A 24 -10.99 14.97 -12.82
C ASP A 24 -11.08 13.83 -11.78
N ILE A 25 -10.78 12.58 -12.16
CA ILE A 25 -10.91 11.39 -11.30
C ILE A 25 -9.54 10.77 -11.02
N LEU A 26 -9.24 10.54 -9.74
CA LEU A 26 -8.15 9.66 -9.29
C LEU A 26 -8.73 8.36 -8.72
N VAL A 27 -8.17 7.23 -9.11
CA VAL A 27 -8.46 5.93 -8.50
C VAL A 27 -7.19 5.41 -7.81
N ALA A 28 -7.28 5.16 -6.52
CA ALA A 28 -6.22 4.56 -5.71
C ALA A 28 -6.66 3.16 -5.27
N PHE A 29 -5.85 2.16 -5.61
CA PHE A 29 -6.07 0.78 -5.19
C PHE A 29 -5.12 0.42 -4.06
N ASP A 30 -5.63 -0.11 -2.95
CA ASP A 30 -4.77 -0.84 -2.04
C ASP A 30 -4.11 -2.01 -2.78
N ILE A 31 -2.91 -2.41 -2.35
CA ILE A 31 -2.21 -3.50 -3.04
C ILE A 31 -2.53 -4.84 -2.41
N ASP A 32 -2.29 -4.95 -1.11
CA ASP A 32 -2.44 -6.19 -0.35
C ASP A 32 -3.94 -6.49 -0.16
N MET A 33 -4.35 -7.73 -0.42
CA MET A 33 -5.75 -8.19 -0.29
C MET A 33 -6.79 -7.47 -1.19
N VAL A 34 -6.34 -6.56 -2.06
CA VAL A 34 -7.15 -5.92 -3.10
C VAL A 34 -6.64 -6.29 -4.48
N LEU A 35 -5.42 -5.87 -4.86
CA LEU A 35 -4.84 -6.23 -6.16
C LEU A 35 -4.19 -7.61 -6.11
N THR A 36 -3.38 -7.85 -5.10
CA THR A 36 -2.58 -9.07 -4.96
C THR A 36 -2.50 -9.54 -3.53
N GLN A 37 -2.16 -10.80 -3.35
CA GLN A 37 -1.86 -11.40 -2.05
C GLN A 37 -0.72 -12.41 -2.18
N PRO A 38 0.02 -12.71 -1.10
CA PRO A 38 0.99 -13.79 -1.13
C PRO A 38 0.32 -15.15 -1.34
N ASP A 39 0.93 -16.00 -2.15
CA ASP A 39 0.47 -17.35 -2.44
C ASP A 39 0.93 -18.34 -1.36
N HIS A 40 0.41 -18.16 -0.13
CA HIS A 40 0.71 -19.02 1.00
C HIS A 40 -0.50 -19.14 1.95
N PRO A 41 -0.92 -20.35 2.38
CA PRO A 41 -2.13 -20.52 3.17
C PRO A 41 -2.12 -19.81 4.52
N ALA A 42 -0.95 -19.58 5.11
CA ALA A 42 -0.81 -18.86 6.38
C ALA A 42 -1.15 -17.35 6.32
N VAL A 43 -1.27 -16.77 5.12
CA VAL A 43 -1.55 -15.32 4.96
C VAL A 43 -2.97 -15.03 4.45
N TYR A 44 -3.73 -16.06 4.05
CA TYR A 44 -5.10 -15.86 3.60
C TYR A 44 -5.99 -15.34 4.74
N TYR A 45 -6.91 -14.44 4.41
CA TYR A 45 -7.77 -13.80 5.41
C TYR A 45 -8.55 -14.81 6.27
N PRO A 46 -9.21 -15.85 5.71
CA PRO A 46 -9.89 -16.85 6.52
C PRO A 46 -8.97 -17.56 7.51
N THR A 47 -7.73 -17.86 7.11
CA THR A 47 -6.74 -18.51 7.97
C THR A 47 -6.30 -17.59 9.11
N LEU A 48 -6.02 -16.32 8.82
CA LEU A 48 -5.68 -15.32 9.84
C LEU A 48 -6.80 -15.17 10.88
N MET A 49 -8.06 -15.24 10.45
CA MET A 49 -9.22 -15.20 11.33
C MET A 49 -9.37 -16.49 12.14
N LYS A 50 -9.20 -17.67 11.50
CA LYS A 50 -9.24 -18.99 12.14
C LYS A 50 -8.24 -19.09 13.29
N TYR A 51 -7.01 -18.61 13.07
CA TYR A 51 -5.91 -18.68 14.04
C TYR A 51 -5.56 -17.32 14.69
N ALA A 52 -6.53 -16.40 14.77
CA ALA A 52 -6.30 -15.03 15.25
C ALA A 52 -5.67 -14.95 16.65
N LYS A 53 -5.95 -15.92 17.54
CA LYS A 53 -5.34 -15.98 18.88
C LYS A 53 -3.84 -16.28 18.82
N VAL A 54 -3.44 -17.25 17.99
CA VAL A 54 -2.04 -17.62 17.76
C VAL A 54 -1.30 -16.45 17.12
N TYR A 55 -1.89 -15.88 16.07
CA TYR A 55 -1.34 -14.71 15.38
C TYR A 55 -1.09 -13.53 16.35
N LYS A 56 -2.09 -13.19 17.18
CA LYS A 56 -1.97 -12.13 18.20
C LYS A 56 -0.92 -12.43 19.26
N LYS A 57 -0.76 -13.70 19.66
CA LYS A 57 0.27 -14.11 20.62
C LYS A 57 1.67 -13.92 20.04
N ILE A 58 1.90 -14.35 18.80
CA ILE A 58 3.20 -14.24 18.13
C ILE A 58 3.56 -12.78 17.92
N LEU A 59 2.67 -11.99 17.31
CA LEU A 59 2.97 -10.59 17.01
C LEU A 59 2.86 -9.68 18.23
N GLY A 60 2.20 -10.09 19.31
CA GLY A 60 1.99 -9.28 20.50
C GLY A 60 3.28 -8.83 21.19
N SER A 61 4.36 -9.59 21.03
CA SER A 61 5.69 -9.27 21.57
C SER A 61 6.50 -8.30 20.70
N LEU A 62 6.05 -8.03 19.47
CA LEU A 62 6.77 -7.19 18.51
C LEU A 62 6.41 -5.70 18.65
N SER A 63 7.39 -4.84 18.41
CA SER A 63 7.16 -3.42 18.18
C SER A 63 6.29 -3.20 16.92
N ALA A 64 5.72 -2.00 16.77
CA ALA A 64 4.96 -1.68 15.56
C ALA A 64 5.81 -1.88 14.28
N GLU A 65 7.06 -1.42 14.30
CA GLU A 65 7.98 -1.51 13.15
C GLU A 65 8.30 -2.96 12.81
N GLN A 66 8.47 -3.80 13.84
CA GLN A 66 8.71 -5.22 13.67
C GLN A 66 7.47 -5.94 13.10
N LYS A 67 6.26 -5.54 13.50
CA LYS A 67 5.02 -6.08 12.90
C LYS A 67 4.93 -5.73 11.42
N ASP A 68 5.17 -4.47 11.07
CA ASP A 68 5.12 -4.02 9.68
C ASP A 68 6.23 -4.66 8.83
N PHE A 69 7.40 -4.89 9.42
CA PHE A 69 8.48 -5.63 8.78
C PHE A 69 8.11 -7.10 8.55
N ALA A 70 7.59 -7.81 9.55
CA ALA A 70 7.13 -9.19 9.42
C ALA A 70 6.02 -9.31 8.36
N ASN A 71 5.06 -8.40 8.33
CA ASN A 71 4.02 -8.33 7.30
C ASN A 71 4.62 -8.06 5.92
N THR A 72 5.54 -7.09 5.81
CA THR A 72 6.22 -6.77 4.54
C THR A 72 6.98 -7.98 4.00
N LEU A 73 7.63 -8.77 4.86
CA LEU A 73 8.31 -10.01 4.44
C LEU A 73 7.38 -11.01 3.75
N THR A 74 6.08 -11.04 4.07
CA THR A 74 5.12 -11.91 3.36
C THR A 74 5.02 -11.56 1.88
N THR A 75 5.12 -10.28 1.54
CA THR A 75 5.06 -9.78 0.16
C THR A 75 6.35 -9.98 -0.62
N GLN A 76 7.48 -10.06 0.10
CA GLN A 76 8.83 -10.15 -0.50
C GLN A 76 9.31 -11.60 -0.64
N ASN A 77 9.01 -12.45 0.34
CA ASN A 77 9.56 -13.81 0.40
C ASN A 77 8.71 -14.84 -0.34
N TYR A 78 7.46 -14.49 -0.70
CA TYR A 78 6.52 -15.43 -1.30
C TYR A 78 6.02 -14.92 -2.66
N PRO A 79 5.80 -15.82 -3.64
CA PRO A 79 5.15 -15.47 -4.88
C PRO A 79 3.85 -14.74 -4.61
N GLN A 80 3.61 -13.68 -5.37
CA GLN A 80 2.34 -12.94 -5.31
C GLN A 80 1.40 -13.50 -6.36
N LYS A 81 0.10 -13.52 -6.07
CA LYS A 81 -0.96 -13.82 -7.03
C LYS A 81 -2.04 -12.74 -6.96
N PHE A 82 -2.88 -12.68 -7.98
CA PHE A 82 -4.04 -11.79 -7.92
C PHE A 82 -5.05 -12.31 -6.91
N VAL A 83 -5.82 -11.39 -6.34
CA VAL A 83 -7.03 -11.77 -5.60
C VAL A 83 -8.08 -12.30 -6.58
N GLU A 84 -8.23 -11.61 -7.71
CA GLU A 84 -9.09 -11.97 -8.85
C GLU A 84 -8.26 -11.96 -10.14
N GLU A 85 -8.30 -13.02 -10.94
CA GLU A 85 -7.46 -13.15 -12.14
C GLU A 85 -7.70 -12.04 -13.18
N GLU A 86 -8.91 -11.49 -13.24
CA GLU A 86 -9.31 -10.39 -14.14
C GLU A 86 -8.85 -8.98 -13.68
N THR A 87 -8.18 -8.88 -12.53
CA THR A 87 -7.75 -7.60 -11.94
C THR A 87 -6.94 -6.75 -12.93
N PRO A 88 -5.94 -7.27 -13.67
CA PRO A 88 -5.18 -6.49 -14.64
C PRO A 88 -6.05 -5.90 -15.74
N GLU A 89 -6.99 -6.67 -16.28
CA GLU A 89 -7.88 -6.19 -17.34
C GLU A 89 -8.85 -5.14 -16.82
N VAL A 90 -9.34 -5.27 -15.58
CA VAL A 90 -10.19 -4.24 -14.95
C VAL A 90 -9.43 -2.93 -14.78
N VAL A 91 -8.23 -2.98 -14.19
CA VAL A 91 -7.39 -1.78 -13.98
C VAL A 91 -7.07 -1.13 -15.32
N LYS A 92 -6.64 -1.93 -16.31
CA LYS A 92 -6.36 -1.43 -17.66
C LYS A 92 -7.56 -0.75 -18.29
N ARG A 93 -8.77 -1.32 -18.19
CA ARG A 93 -10.00 -0.69 -18.70
C ARG A 93 -10.36 0.61 -18.00
N ILE A 94 -9.93 0.82 -16.75
CA ILE A 94 -10.09 2.10 -16.05
C ILE A 94 -9.09 3.11 -16.59
N GLU A 95 -7.82 2.73 -16.73
CA GLU A 95 -6.76 3.57 -17.29
C GLU A 95 -7.02 4.00 -18.74
N GLU A 96 -7.52 3.09 -19.59
CA GLU A 96 -7.85 3.33 -21.00
C GLU A 96 -8.93 4.42 -21.19
N LYS A 97 -9.65 4.78 -20.12
CA LYS A 97 -10.61 5.90 -20.12
C LYS A 97 -9.95 7.26 -19.88
N GLY A 98 -8.64 7.31 -19.66
CA GLY A 98 -7.89 8.52 -19.32
C GLY A 98 -7.90 8.88 -17.83
N ILE A 99 -8.41 7.99 -16.97
CA ILE A 99 -8.41 8.17 -15.51
C ILE A 99 -6.99 7.96 -14.98
N LYS A 100 -6.55 8.81 -14.03
CA LYS A 100 -5.29 8.57 -13.30
C LYS A 100 -5.49 7.46 -12.27
N VAL A 101 -4.64 6.45 -12.32
CA VAL A 101 -4.68 5.30 -11.41
C VAL A 101 -3.35 5.13 -10.69
N ILE A 102 -3.38 4.97 -9.37
CA ILE A 102 -2.21 4.64 -8.56
C ILE A 102 -2.47 3.39 -7.73
N ALA A 103 -1.41 2.69 -7.36
CA ALA A 103 -1.45 1.73 -6.27
C ALA A 103 -1.05 2.44 -4.97
N PHE A 104 -1.62 2.03 -3.86
CA PHE A 104 -1.41 2.63 -2.54
C PHE A 104 -1.20 1.52 -1.52
N THR A 105 -0.15 1.53 -0.70
CA THR A 105 0.10 0.45 0.27
C THR A 105 0.58 0.99 1.61
N ALA A 106 0.46 0.18 2.66
CA ALA A 106 1.15 0.41 3.92
C ALA A 106 2.49 -0.35 4.00
N THR A 107 2.92 -1.05 2.94
CA THR A 107 4.21 -1.77 2.92
C THR A 107 5.37 -0.81 3.17
N LEU A 108 6.37 -1.24 3.95
CA LEU A 108 7.59 -0.46 4.21
C LEU A 108 8.30 -0.06 2.91
N THR A 109 8.90 1.13 2.88
CA THR A 109 9.55 1.70 1.67
C THR A 109 11.06 1.57 1.68
N GLY A 110 11.64 1.27 2.85
CA GLY A 110 13.08 1.21 3.07
C GLY A 110 13.79 0.08 2.32
N LYS A 111 15.04 -0.17 2.67
CA LYS A 111 15.77 -1.36 2.23
C LYS A 111 15.75 -2.39 3.34
N PHE A 112 15.67 -3.67 2.97
CA PHE A 112 15.94 -4.75 3.91
C PHE A 112 17.41 -5.13 3.79
N ASN A 113 18.00 -5.71 4.85
CA ASN A 113 19.45 -5.96 4.95
C ASN A 113 20.06 -6.72 3.74
N ASN A 114 19.23 -7.44 2.97
CA ASN A 114 19.64 -8.24 1.82
C ASN A 114 19.11 -7.74 0.47
N THR A 115 18.44 -6.57 0.40
CA THR A 115 17.90 -6.04 -0.86
C THR A 115 18.75 -4.87 -1.38
N LYS A 116 19.18 -4.96 -2.65
CA LYS A 116 19.89 -3.86 -3.32
C LYS A 116 19.01 -2.62 -3.44
N ASP A 117 17.75 -2.86 -3.79
CA ASP A 117 16.74 -1.84 -4.05
C ASP A 117 15.79 -1.64 -2.86
N LYS A 118 15.09 -0.50 -2.89
CA LYS A 118 14.02 -0.19 -1.93
C LYS A 118 12.84 -1.12 -2.14
N ILE A 119 12.18 -1.52 -1.06
CA ILE A 119 11.02 -2.41 -1.10
C ILE A 119 9.91 -1.84 -1.99
N ILE A 120 9.65 -0.53 -1.95
CA ILE A 120 8.63 0.09 -2.81
C ILE A 120 8.94 -0.05 -4.31
N ALA A 121 10.22 -0.01 -4.70
CA ALA A 121 10.64 -0.20 -6.08
C ALA A 121 10.46 -1.66 -6.51
N LEU A 122 10.83 -2.61 -5.64
CA LEU A 122 10.59 -4.04 -5.87
C LEU A 122 9.09 -4.34 -6.00
N ARG A 123 8.25 -3.69 -5.19
CA ARG A 123 6.79 -3.81 -5.25
C ARG A 123 6.23 -3.32 -6.57
N ARG A 124 6.67 -2.15 -7.06
CA ARG A 124 6.33 -1.65 -8.40
C ARG A 124 6.70 -2.67 -9.48
N ASP A 125 7.94 -3.12 -9.49
CA ASP A 125 8.45 -4.01 -10.53
C ASP A 125 7.71 -5.37 -10.51
N GLY A 126 7.36 -5.87 -9.33
CA GLY A 126 6.55 -7.07 -9.17
C GLY A 126 5.14 -6.93 -9.77
N LEU A 127 4.47 -5.81 -9.52
CA LEU A 127 3.15 -5.52 -10.10
C LEU A 127 3.22 -5.34 -11.61
N GLN A 128 4.22 -4.60 -12.10
CA GLN A 128 4.40 -4.36 -13.54
C GLN A 128 4.65 -5.66 -14.30
N LYS A 129 5.49 -6.56 -13.78
CA LYS A 129 5.72 -7.90 -14.35
C LYS A 129 4.47 -8.76 -14.43
N LYS A 130 3.47 -8.47 -13.60
CA LYS A 130 2.17 -9.15 -13.59
C LYS A 130 1.13 -8.47 -14.48
N GLY A 131 1.46 -7.35 -15.12
CA GLY A 131 0.53 -6.62 -16.01
C GLY A 131 -0.19 -5.45 -15.34
N LEU A 132 0.17 -5.09 -14.10
CA LEU A 132 -0.31 -3.89 -13.43
C LEU A 132 0.75 -2.79 -13.49
N ASP A 133 0.64 -1.90 -14.49
CA ASP A 133 1.62 -0.84 -14.76
C ASP A 133 1.07 0.56 -14.47
N PHE A 134 1.26 1.01 -13.24
CA PHE A 134 0.86 2.34 -12.78
C PHE A 134 1.84 3.47 -13.18
N THR A 135 2.95 3.15 -13.86
CA THR A 135 4.03 4.13 -14.13
C THR A 135 3.62 5.24 -15.10
N LYS A 136 2.54 5.02 -15.85
CA LYS A 136 1.96 6.02 -16.77
C LYS A 136 1.27 7.16 -16.01
N SER A 137 0.76 6.87 -14.83
CA SER A 137 0.17 7.89 -13.96
C SER A 137 1.28 8.78 -13.39
N PHE A 138 1.13 10.09 -13.57
CA PHE A 138 2.05 11.11 -13.05
C PHE A 138 3.50 11.05 -13.56
N LYS A 139 3.77 10.34 -14.67
CA LYS A 139 5.13 10.24 -15.27
C LYS A 139 5.84 11.59 -15.42
N GLU A 140 5.12 12.61 -15.88
CA GLU A 140 5.67 13.95 -16.13
C GLU A 140 5.71 14.84 -14.87
N SER A 141 4.90 14.54 -13.85
CA SER A 141 4.73 15.40 -12.68
C SER A 141 5.46 14.93 -11.43
N ALA A 142 5.71 13.62 -11.30
CA ALA A 142 6.36 13.03 -10.14
C ALA A 142 6.92 11.63 -10.46
N PRO A 143 8.22 11.48 -10.76
CA PRO A 143 8.80 10.14 -10.90
C PRO A 143 8.99 9.47 -9.53
N VAL A 144 9.59 10.17 -8.55
CA VAL A 144 9.80 9.68 -7.17
C VAL A 144 9.69 10.84 -6.19
N ILE A 145 8.97 10.65 -5.08
CA ILE A 145 8.84 11.63 -3.99
C ILE A 145 9.08 10.92 -2.66
N SER A 146 10.00 11.44 -1.84
CA SER A 146 10.13 11.02 -0.44
C SER A 146 9.50 12.08 0.44
N PHE A 147 8.54 11.71 1.28
CA PHE A 147 7.81 12.65 2.13
C PHE A 147 8.54 12.83 3.47
N THR A 148 9.68 13.52 3.44
CA THR A 148 10.56 13.74 4.60
C THR A 148 10.01 14.72 5.63
N GLU A 149 8.86 15.34 5.35
CA GLU A 149 8.09 16.11 6.33
C GLU A 149 7.42 15.24 7.39
N PHE A 150 7.27 13.93 7.15
CA PHE A 150 6.78 12.99 8.13
C PHE A 150 7.92 12.41 8.98
N PRO A 151 7.65 11.95 10.22
CA PRO A 151 8.64 11.23 11.00
C PRO A 151 9.18 10.01 10.26
N ALA A 152 10.48 9.75 10.39
CA ALA A 152 11.06 8.51 9.90
C ALA A 152 10.45 7.31 10.66
N TYR A 153 10.21 6.21 9.95
CA TYR A 153 9.69 4.97 10.49
C TYR A 153 10.38 3.78 9.84
N ALA A 154 10.82 2.80 10.63
CA ALA A 154 11.58 1.65 10.13
C ALA A 154 12.73 2.05 9.18
N ASN A 155 13.49 3.09 9.56
CA ASN A 155 14.61 3.67 8.80
C ASN A 155 14.24 4.22 7.41
N SER A 156 12.98 4.60 7.19
CA SER A 156 12.56 5.24 5.93
C SER A 156 11.43 6.23 6.13
N TYR A 157 10.91 6.75 5.01
CA TYR A 157 9.81 7.70 4.96
C TYR A 157 8.72 7.17 4.03
N PRO A 158 7.48 7.66 4.18
CA PRO A 158 6.49 7.50 3.14
C PRO A 158 7.04 7.95 1.78
N MET A 159 6.58 7.29 0.71
CA MET A 159 7.17 7.49 -0.61
C MET A 159 6.14 7.30 -1.73
N PHE A 160 6.28 8.10 -2.78
CA PHE A 160 5.73 7.80 -4.09
C PHE A 160 6.86 7.34 -5.01
N ASP A 161 6.73 6.18 -5.65
CA ASP A 161 7.66 5.70 -6.69
C ASP A 161 6.87 5.22 -7.90
N ARG A 162 6.84 6.05 -8.96
CA ARG A 162 6.30 5.75 -10.30
C ARG A 162 4.96 5.02 -10.26
N GLY A 163 3.95 5.65 -9.64
CA GLY A 163 2.58 5.13 -9.58
C GLY A 163 2.26 4.32 -8.32
N ILE A 164 3.25 4.02 -7.47
CA ILE A 164 3.05 3.38 -6.17
C ILE A 164 3.21 4.41 -5.06
N LEU A 165 2.15 4.68 -4.30
CA LEU A 165 2.18 5.46 -3.08
C LEU A 165 2.30 4.53 -1.86
N SER A 166 3.08 4.90 -0.86
CA SER A 166 3.19 4.15 0.38
C SER A 166 3.20 5.06 1.60
N SER A 167 2.46 4.67 2.64
CA SER A 167 2.51 5.28 3.98
C SER A 167 3.70 4.83 4.83
N ASN A 168 4.53 3.90 4.32
CA ASN A 168 5.68 3.31 5.01
C ASN A 168 5.30 2.74 6.39
N GLY A 169 4.42 1.75 6.40
CA GLY A 169 3.90 1.12 7.61
C GLY A 169 2.49 1.59 8.00
N GLU A 170 2.01 1.02 9.09
CA GLU A 170 0.78 1.39 9.81
C GLU A 170 1.06 2.16 11.12
N GLY A 171 2.34 2.47 11.39
CA GLY A 171 2.77 3.09 12.64
C GLY A 171 2.25 4.51 12.85
N PHE A 172 2.98 5.51 12.32
CA PHE A 172 2.76 6.92 12.66
C PHE A 172 2.05 7.72 11.58
N THR A 173 2.32 7.45 10.31
CA THR A 173 1.77 8.21 9.19
C THR A 173 0.66 7.42 8.52
N THR A 174 -0.52 8.04 8.39
CA THR A 174 -1.70 7.36 7.84
C THR A 174 -1.79 7.51 6.32
N LYS A 175 -2.61 6.67 5.67
CA LYS A 175 -2.86 6.78 4.23
C LYS A 175 -3.53 8.12 3.87
N GLY A 176 -4.36 8.68 4.72
CA GLY A 176 -4.97 9.98 4.53
C GLY A 176 -3.93 11.11 4.48
N GLN A 177 -3.02 11.14 5.45
CA GLN A 177 -1.91 12.11 5.50
C GLN A 177 -0.99 11.96 4.26
N VAL A 178 -0.62 10.70 4.01
CA VAL A 178 -0.23 10.10 2.72
C VAL A 178 -0.63 10.88 1.48
N LEU A 179 -1.91 10.67 1.18
CA LEU A 179 -2.59 11.14 -0.01
C LEU A 179 -2.67 12.66 -0.05
N CYS A 180 -2.96 13.33 1.07
CA CYS A 180 -2.99 14.80 1.10
C CYS A 180 -1.62 15.40 0.74
N SER A 181 -0.51 14.87 1.27
CA SER A 181 0.83 15.36 0.89
C SER A 181 1.13 15.06 -0.59
N PHE A 182 0.76 13.88 -1.07
CA PHE A 182 0.92 13.54 -2.48
C PHE A 182 0.16 14.51 -3.40
N LEU A 183 -1.11 14.80 -3.11
CA LEU A 183 -1.93 15.74 -3.88
C LEU A 183 -1.36 17.16 -3.87
N GLN A 184 -0.82 17.62 -2.75
CA GLN A 184 -0.11 18.89 -2.68
C GLN A 184 1.13 18.90 -3.58
N HIS A 185 1.87 17.79 -3.64
CA HIS A 185 3.06 17.65 -4.47
C HIS A 185 2.72 17.67 -5.97
N VAL A 186 1.79 16.84 -6.44
CA VAL A 186 1.43 16.79 -7.87
C VAL A 186 0.53 17.93 -8.33
N GLY A 187 -0.08 18.64 -7.38
CA GLY A 187 -0.92 19.82 -7.60
C GLY A 187 -0.14 21.13 -7.44
N LEU A 188 -0.31 21.78 -6.29
CA LEU A 188 0.16 23.14 -6.05
C LEU A 188 1.68 23.27 -6.14
N LYS A 189 2.44 22.36 -5.50
CA LYS A 189 3.90 22.42 -5.51
C LYS A 189 4.44 22.20 -6.93
N HIS A 190 3.92 21.22 -7.67
CA HIS A 190 4.29 21.01 -9.07
C HIS A 190 4.03 22.26 -9.92
N ARG A 191 2.86 22.89 -9.78
CA ARG A 191 2.53 24.15 -10.48
C ARG A 191 3.53 25.25 -10.15
N GLN A 192 3.85 25.44 -8.87
CA GLN A 192 4.79 26.47 -8.42
C GLN A 192 6.22 26.21 -8.92
N GLN A 193 6.65 24.95 -8.96
CA GLN A 193 8.01 24.56 -9.34
C GLN A 193 8.25 24.58 -10.84
N THR A 194 7.23 24.25 -11.65
CA THR A 194 7.40 24.01 -13.09
C THR A 194 6.69 25.04 -13.98
N GLY A 195 5.77 25.83 -13.44
CA GLY A 195 4.88 26.70 -14.21
C GLY A 195 3.80 25.96 -15.02
N SER A 196 3.80 24.61 -15.01
CA SER A 196 2.80 23.79 -15.70
C SER A 196 1.52 23.63 -14.85
N PRO A 197 0.37 23.29 -15.46
CA PRO A 197 -0.83 22.96 -14.69
C PRO A 197 -0.57 21.76 -13.76
N GLY A 198 -0.69 21.96 -12.45
CA GLY A 198 -0.73 20.87 -11.48
C GLY A 198 -2.00 20.02 -11.60
N TYR A 199 -1.98 18.83 -10.99
CA TYR A 199 -3.12 17.92 -10.94
C TYR A 199 -4.01 18.15 -9.72
N PHE A 200 -5.31 18.29 -9.94
CA PHE A 200 -6.31 18.56 -8.89
C PHE A 200 -7.57 17.73 -9.17
N PRO A 201 -7.67 16.49 -8.65
CA PRO A 201 -8.85 15.67 -8.87
C PRO A 201 -10.06 16.30 -8.16
N LYS A 202 -11.24 16.12 -8.74
CA LYS A 202 -12.53 16.45 -8.11
C LYS A 202 -13.14 15.25 -7.39
N VAL A 203 -12.82 14.04 -7.84
CA VAL A 203 -13.31 12.80 -7.25
C VAL A 203 -12.13 11.87 -7.00
N ILE A 204 -12.07 11.29 -5.80
CA ILE A 204 -11.10 10.26 -5.45
C ILE A 204 -11.84 8.99 -5.06
N PHE A 205 -11.54 7.90 -5.77
CA PHE A 205 -11.87 6.55 -5.34
C PHE A 205 -10.71 5.97 -4.56
N LEU A 206 -10.98 5.42 -3.38
CA LEU A 206 -10.06 4.52 -2.68
C LEU A 206 -10.72 3.15 -2.56
N ILE A 207 -10.02 2.13 -3.04
CA ILE A 207 -10.41 0.73 -2.92
C ILE A 207 -9.45 0.11 -1.93
N ASP A 208 -9.94 -0.32 -0.77
CA ASP A 208 -9.12 -0.82 0.33
C ASP A 208 -9.90 -1.93 1.06
N ASP A 209 -9.22 -2.97 1.51
CA ASP A 209 -9.87 -4.07 2.23
C ASP A 209 -10.18 -3.71 3.69
N ARG A 210 -9.69 -2.55 4.16
CA ARG A 210 -9.82 -2.13 5.56
C ARG A 210 -10.59 -0.84 5.67
N LYS A 211 -11.79 -0.94 6.24
CA LYS A 211 -12.68 0.19 6.53
C LYS A 211 -11.97 1.37 7.22
N LYS A 212 -11.09 1.10 8.19
CA LYS A 212 -10.35 2.15 8.91
C LYS A 212 -9.50 3.03 7.98
N ASN A 213 -8.94 2.47 6.91
CA ASN A 213 -8.13 3.22 5.94
C ASN A 213 -9.01 4.15 5.10
N LEU A 214 -10.22 3.68 4.74
CA LEU A 214 -11.20 4.49 4.03
C LEU A 214 -11.68 5.67 4.89
N GLU A 215 -11.99 5.41 6.16
CA GLU A 215 -12.42 6.44 7.12
C GLU A 215 -11.32 7.47 7.37
N ASP A 216 -10.06 7.03 7.56
CA ASP A 216 -8.89 7.91 7.70
C ASP A 216 -8.69 8.82 6.48
N VAL A 217 -8.78 8.27 5.27
CA VAL A 217 -8.63 9.05 4.03
C VAL A 217 -9.77 10.04 3.84
N GLU A 218 -11.01 9.65 4.16
CA GLU A 218 -12.16 10.57 4.11
C GLU A 218 -11.96 11.78 5.05
N ILE A 219 -11.54 11.52 6.29
CA ILE A 219 -11.28 12.56 7.29
C ILE A 219 -10.14 13.49 6.84
N ALA A 220 -9.04 12.91 6.34
CA ALA A 220 -7.90 13.68 5.87
C ALA A 220 -8.26 14.56 4.66
N LEU A 221 -8.99 14.03 3.68
CA LEU A 221 -9.42 14.79 2.51
C LEU A 221 -10.35 15.94 2.88
N LYS A 222 -11.33 15.72 3.76
CA LYS A 222 -12.19 16.81 4.27
C LYS A 222 -11.38 17.93 4.95
N SER A 223 -10.27 17.58 5.57
CA SER A 223 -9.40 18.55 6.24
C SER A 223 -8.46 19.28 5.28
N CYS A 224 -7.96 18.61 4.24
CA CYS A 224 -6.94 19.16 3.35
C CYS A 224 -7.51 19.78 2.06
N ASN A 225 -8.67 19.31 1.59
CA ASN A 225 -9.43 19.87 0.48
C ASN A 225 -10.88 19.34 0.48
N ASP A 226 -11.80 20.10 1.08
CA ASP A 226 -13.23 19.75 1.20
C ASP A 226 -13.99 19.73 -0.13
N SER A 227 -13.42 20.31 -1.21
CA SER A 227 -14.02 20.28 -2.54
C SER A 227 -13.88 18.94 -3.27
N ILE A 228 -13.06 18.02 -2.75
CA ILE A 228 -12.88 16.68 -3.31
C ILE A 228 -14.00 15.76 -2.82
N GLU A 229 -14.78 15.21 -3.76
CA GLU A 229 -15.69 14.10 -3.48
C GLU A 229 -14.88 12.82 -3.20
N PHE A 230 -15.04 12.25 -2.02
CA PHE A 230 -14.42 10.98 -1.65
C PHE A 230 -15.39 9.81 -1.82
N VAL A 231 -14.92 8.75 -2.48
CA VAL A 231 -15.66 7.50 -2.68
C VAL A 231 -14.83 6.32 -2.16
N GLY A 232 -15.11 5.91 -0.93
CA GLY A 232 -14.50 4.72 -0.33
C GLY A 232 -15.24 3.43 -0.71
N LEU A 233 -14.51 2.46 -1.28
CA LEU A 233 -14.97 1.10 -1.56
C LEU A 233 -14.22 0.11 -0.65
N GLU A 234 -14.93 -0.45 0.32
CA GLU A 234 -14.44 -1.55 1.17
C GLU A 234 -14.49 -2.83 0.34
N TYR A 235 -13.30 -3.28 -0.07
CA TYR A 235 -13.17 -4.43 -0.94
C TYR A 235 -13.13 -5.73 -0.15
N GLN A 236 -13.96 -6.69 -0.53
CA GLN A 236 -14.12 -7.96 0.20
C GLN A 236 -13.73 -9.20 -0.62
N GLY A 237 -13.16 -9.03 -1.82
CA GLY A 237 -12.85 -10.16 -2.70
C GLY A 237 -11.91 -11.19 -2.06
N ALA A 238 -10.93 -10.73 -1.27
CA ALA A 238 -10.00 -11.63 -0.60
C ALA A 238 -10.58 -12.35 0.64
N PHE A 239 -11.74 -11.94 1.15
CA PHE A 239 -12.26 -12.45 2.44
C PHE A 239 -12.78 -13.88 2.33
N SER A 240 -13.18 -14.31 1.13
CA SER A 240 -13.64 -15.69 0.87
C SER A 240 -12.57 -16.58 0.25
N TYR A 241 -11.39 -16.02 -0.05
CA TYR A 241 -10.35 -16.73 -0.76
C TYR A 241 -9.44 -17.52 0.20
N ALA A 242 -9.60 -18.85 0.21
CA ALA A 242 -8.71 -19.78 0.91
C ALA A 242 -8.65 -21.13 0.18
N PRO A 243 -7.93 -21.21 -0.96
CA PRO A 243 -7.88 -22.42 -1.79
C PRO A 243 -7.12 -23.59 -1.15
N GLN A 244 -6.37 -23.32 -0.08
CA GLN A 244 -5.56 -24.29 0.64
C GLN A 244 -5.74 -24.06 2.14
N ASP A 245 -5.89 -25.13 2.92
CA ASP A 245 -5.88 -25.08 4.39
C ASP A 245 -4.45 -25.27 4.93
N ILE A 246 -4.25 -24.92 6.19
CA ILE A 246 -2.99 -25.12 6.92
C ILE A 246 -3.28 -25.55 8.35
N SER A 247 -2.43 -26.41 8.89
CA SER A 247 -2.51 -26.80 10.31
C SER A 247 -2.19 -25.60 11.21
N GLU A 248 -2.69 -25.60 12.45
CA GLU A 248 -2.33 -24.56 13.44
C GLU A 248 -0.82 -24.56 13.72
N GLU A 249 -0.18 -25.74 13.75
CA GLU A 249 1.25 -25.90 13.97
C GLU A 249 2.08 -25.25 12.85
N ASP A 250 1.74 -25.50 11.58
CA ASP A 250 2.46 -24.92 10.46
C ASP A 250 2.19 -23.41 10.33
N PHE A 251 0.98 -22.96 10.70
CA PHE A 251 0.66 -21.55 10.81
C PHE A 251 1.53 -20.85 11.88
N GLU A 252 1.64 -21.45 13.07
CA GLU A 252 2.48 -20.93 14.17
C GLU A 252 3.95 -20.88 13.76
N LYS A 253 4.47 -21.96 13.15
CA LYS A 253 5.86 -22.00 12.63
C LYS A 253 6.11 -20.91 11.61
N PHE A 254 5.19 -20.72 10.65
CA PHE A 254 5.32 -19.69 9.61
C PHE A 254 5.45 -18.29 10.20
N TRP A 255 4.52 -17.90 11.07
CA TRP A 255 4.50 -16.54 11.62
C TRP A 255 5.61 -16.32 12.66
N THR A 256 5.98 -17.34 13.42
CA THR A 256 7.12 -17.28 14.34
C THR A 256 8.43 -17.02 13.58
N ALA A 257 8.66 -17.74 12.48
CA ALA A 257 9.85 -17.53 11.65
C ALA A 257 9.93 -16.11 11.06
N LEU A 258 8.80 -15.49 10.70
CA LEU A 258 8.77 -14.09 10.25
C LEU A 258 9.02 -13.11 11.40
N ALA A 259 8.46 -13.38 12.59
CA ALA A 259 8.68 -12.57 13.78
C ALA A 259 10.16 -12.57 14.21
N GLU A 260 10.80 -13.75 14.25
CA GLU A 260 12.23 -13.91 14.60
C GLU A 260 13.14 -13.19 13.59
N LYS A 261 12.86 -13.33 12.29
CA LYS A 261 13.56 -12.59 11.24
C LYS A 261 13.41 -11.09 11.42
N SER A 262 12.21 -10.63 11.78
CA SER A 262 11.98 -9.22 12.07
C SER A 262 12.78 -8.75 13.28
N GLN A 263 12.77 -9.47 14.40
CA GLN A 263 13.53 -9.07 15.59
C GLN A 263 15.02 -8.96 15.28
N SER A 264 15.59 -9.99 14.65
CA SER A 264 16.99 -10.06 14.26
C SER A 264 17.43 -8.89 13.38
N ALA A 265 16.55 -8.43 12.47
CA ALA A 265 16.84 -7.31 11.58
C ALA A 265 17.02 -5.99 12.36
N PHE A 266 16.19 -5.74 13.37
CA PHE A 266 16.23 -4.51 14.17
C PHE A 266 17.29 -4.54 15.27
N ASP A 267 17.60 -5.71 15.83
CA ASP A 267 18.68 -5.88 16.80
C ASP A 267 20.06 -5.61 16.16
N SER A 268 20.25 -6.08 14.93
CA SER A 268 21.48 -5.85 14.15
C SER A 268 21.67 -4.36 13.80
N SER A 269 20.58 -3.65 13.49
CA SER A 269 20.65 -2.20 13.22
C SER A 269 21.02 -1.39 14.46
N HIS A 270 20.60 -1.81 15.65
CA HIS A 270 20.97 -1.15 16.92
C HIS A 270 22.44 -1.37 17.29
N GLN A 271 23.02 -2.53 16.96
CA GLN A 271 24.44 -2.79 17.19
C GLN A 271 25.36 -1.94 16.29
N ILE A 272 24.96 -1.66 15.05
CA ILE A 272 25.73 -0.81 14.13
C ILE A 272 25.74 0.66 14.60
N LEU A 273 24.59 1.17 15.06
CA LEU A 273 24.47 2.56 15.54
C LEU A 273 25.21 2.79 16.87
N THR A 274 25.24 1.80 17.76
CA THR A 274 25.96 1.89 19.04
C THR A 274 27.48 1.67 18.90
N GLY A 275 27.91 0.89 17.90
CA GLY A 275 29.32 0.71 17.55
C GLY A 275 30.01 1.97 17.02
N TYR A 276 29.29 2.79 16.23
CA TYR A 276 29.83 4.06 15.72
C TYR A 276 30.02 5.12 16.82
N GLN A 277 29.19 5.12 17.87
CA GLN A 277 29.33 6.07 18.99
C GLN A 277 30.49 5.73 19.94
N ARG A 278 31.01 4.48 19.93
CA ARG A 278 32.18 4.09 20.72
C ARG A 278 33.51 4.38 20.04
N ASN A 279 33.54 4.46 18.71
CA ASN A 279 34.76 4.76 17.94
C ASN A 279 34.94 6.25 17.61
N ALA A 280 34.04 7.10 18.09
CA ALA A 280 34.10 8.56 17.96
C ALA A 280 34.48 9.26 19.29
N ARG A 281 35.07 8.53 20.24
CA ARG A 281 35.63 9.05 21.49
C ARG A 281 37.12 8.75 21.58
#